data_AF-A0A1S3DUB8-F1
#
_entry.id   AF-A0A1S3DUB8-F1
#
_cell.length_a   1.000
_cell.length_b   1.000
_cell.length_c   1.000
_cell.angle_alpha   90.00
_cell.angle_beta   90.00
_cell.angle_gamma   90.00
#
_symmetry.space_group_name_H-M   'P 1'
#
loop_
_entity.id
_entity.type
_entity.pdbx_description
1 polymer ?
#
loop_
_entity_poly.entity_id
_entity_poly.type
_entity_poly.pdbx_seq_one_letter_code
_entity_poly.pdbx_strand_id
1 'polypeptide(L)'
;MIMLNPVPQPPTRCVRLLSTSITSPTEAELLWQITQLYRKFTTKSDVWSFGVTLWEILNLARHRPYEGLTDLEVLENISHLHADDGEFIYLPTPQTTKDILDLMNECWKRSPTERPSFTEIHLFLQRKNLGYVPPMNS
;
A
#
# COMPACT_ATOMS: atom_id res chain seq x y z
N MET A 1 -10.19 -35.12 -21.98
CA MET A 1 -10.89 -34.27 -21.00
C MET A 1 -9.88 -33.90 -19.93
N ILE A 2 -9.04 -32.90 -20.21
CA ILE A 2 -8.01 -32.45 -19.27
C ILE A 2 -8.69 -31.41 -18.40
N MET A 3 -8.92 -31.78 -17.14
CA MET A 3 -9.41 -30.87 -16.11
C MET A 3 -8.38 -29.77 -15.93
N LEU A 4 -8.70 -28.55 -16.37
CA LEU A 4 -7.96 -27.37 -15.95
C LEU A 4 -8.20 -27.21 -14.45
N ASN A 5 -7.19 -27.53 -13.64
CA ASN A 5 -7.22 -27.26 -12.21
C ASN A 5 -7.33 -25.73 -12.01
N PRO A 6 -8.23 -25.25 -11.15
CA PRO A 6 -8.36 -23.83 -10.87
C PRO A 6 -7.06 -23.33 -10.22
N VAL A 7 -6.46 -22.31 -10.84
CA VAL A 7 -5.28 -21.63 -10.31
C VAL A 7 -5.66 -20.99 -8.97
N PRO A 8 -4.92 -21.25 -7.87
CA PRO A 8 -5.21 -20.66 -6.57
C PRO A 8 -5.04 -19.15 -6.65
N GLN A 9 -6.15 -18.42 -6.51
CA GLN A 9 -6.19 -16.97 -6.45
C GLN A 9 -5.44 -16.51 -5.17
N PRO A 10 -4.43 -15.63 -5.28
CA PRO A 10 -3.74 -15.10 -4.11
C PRO A 10 -4.65 -14.15 -3.31
N PRO A 11 -4.42 -14.00 -1.99
CA PRO A 11 -5.19 -13.11 -1.14
C PRO A 11 -5.12 -11.67 -1.67
N THR A 12 -6.29 -11.12 -1.93
CA THR A 12 -6.58 -10.07 -2.91
C THR A 12 -6.28 -8.64 -2.44
N ARG A 13 -5.33 -8.41 -1.52
CA ARG A 13 -5.23 -7.10 -0.84
C ARG A 13 -4.15 -6.12 -1.32
N CYS A 14 -3.05 -6.56 -1.94
CA CYS A 14 -2.05 -5.62 -2.47
C CYS A 14 -2.18 -5.38 -3.99
N VAL A 15 -2.93 -6.22 -4.70
CA VAL A 15 -2.99 -6.23 -6.18
C VAL A 15 -4.13 -5.37 -6.74
N ARG A 16 -4.97 -4.75 -5.90
CA ARG A 16 -5.99 -3.80 -6.40
C ARG A 16 -5.36 -2.58 -7.10
N LEU A 17 -4.08 -2.30 -6.86
CA LEU A 17 -3.31 -1.24 -7.53
C LEU A 17 -2.63 -1.69 -8.83
N LEU A 18 -2.88 -2.88 -9.39
CA LEU A 18 -2.22 -3.38 -10.62
C LEU A 18 -3.22 -3.87 -11.69
N SER A 19 -4.51 -3.52 -11.56
CA SER A 19 -5.56 -4.22 -12.33
C SER A 19 -6.14 -3.50 -13.55
N THR A 20 -5.71 -2.29 -13.90
CA THR A 20 -6.41 -1.52 -14.97
C THR A 20 -5.75 -1.54 -16.34
N SER A 21 -4.53 -2.09 -16.51
CA SER A 21 -3.81 -1.95 -17.79
C SER A 21 -3.02 -3.19 -18.24
N ILE A 22 -3.43 -4.39 -17.82
CA ILE A 22 -2.82 -5.64 -18.34
C ILE A 22 -3.46 -5.95 -19.69
N THR A 23 -2.72 -5.73 -20.78
CA THR A 23 -3.21 -6.01 -22.14
C THR A 23 -2.72 -7.34 -22.71
N SER A 24 -1.70 -7.96 -22.10
CA SER A 24 -1.11 -9.21 -22.59
C SER A 24 -0.84 -10.27 -21.49
N PRO A 25 -0.98 -11.57 -21.80
CA PRO A 25 -0.66 -12.67 -20.88
C PRO A 25 0.80 -12.68 -20.42
N THR A 26 1.71 -12.24 -21.29
CA THR A 26 3.16 -12.19 -21.04
C THR A 26 3.56 -11.12 -20.03
N GLU A 27 2.91 -9.95 -20.02
CA GLU A 27 3.14 -8.92 -19.00
C GLU A 27 2.62 -9.35 -17.63
N ALA A 28 1.49 -10.06 -17.58
CA ALA A 28 0.96 -10.63 -16.36
C ALA A 28 1.90 -11.68 -15.75
N GLU A 29 2.51 -12.53 -16.58
CA GLU A 29 3.50 -13.52 -16.16
C GLU A 29 4.81 -12.88 -15.67
N LEU A 30 5.27 -11.82 -16.36
CA LEU A 30 6.46 -11.08 -15.97
C LEU A 30 6.24 -10.36 -14.63
N LEU A 31 5.11 -9.66 -14.49
CA LEU A 31 4.70 -8.99 -13.25
C LEU A 31 4.53 -10.00 -12.12
N TRP A 32 3.98 -11.18 -12.41
CA TRP A 32 3.87 -12.27 -11.43
C TRP A 32 5.23 -12.78 -10.99
N GLN A 33 6.16 -13.05 -11.91
CA GLN A 33 7.52 -13.48 -11.61
C GLN A 33 8.30 -12.44 -10.81
N ILE A 34 8.17 -11.17 -11.17
CA ILE A 34 8.76 -10.04 -10.46
C ILE A 34 8.17 -9.93 -9.05
N THR A 35 6.85 -9.96 -8.91
CA THR A 35 6.16 -9.96 -7.62
C THR A 35 6.56 -11.15 -6.74
N GLN A 36 6.91 -12.28 -7.35
CA GLN A 36 7.43 -13.47 -6.68
C GLN A 36 8.91 -13.35 -6.28
N LEU A 37 9.72 -12.62 -7.04
CA LEU A 37 11.14 -12.41 -6.77
C LEU A 37 11.37 -11.37 -5.65
N TYR A 38 10.57 -10.30 -5.62
CA TYR A 38 10.63 -9.24 -4.58
C TYR A 38 9.82 -9.58 -3.32
N ARG A 39 9.38 -10.84 -3.19
CA ARG A 39 8.34 -11.32 -2.28
C ARG A 39 8.80 -11.60 -0.85
N LYS A 40 9.19 -10.57 -0.09
CA LYS A 40 9.22 -10.67 1.37
C LYS A 40 7.93 -10.09 1.96
N PHE A 41 6.84 -10.84 1.85
CA PHE A 41 5.63 -10.52 2.60
C PHE A 41 5.90 -10.72 4.08
N THR A 42 5.83 -9.63 4.82
CA THR A 42 6.03 -9.59 6.26
C THR A 42 4.97 -8.72 6.89
N THR A 43 4.72 -8.86 8.18
CA THR A 43 3.84 -7.93 8.89
C THR A 43 4.28 -6.47 8.72
N LYS A 44 5.57 -6.22 8.51
CA LYS A 44 6.10 -4.86 8.25
C LYS A 44 5.86 -4.37 6.82
N SER A 45 5.72 -5.25 5.83
CA SER A 45 5.24 -4.85 4.50
C SER A 45 3.76 -4.49 4.56
N ASP A 46 2.97 -5.23 5.35
CA ASP A 46 1.54 -4.91 5.54
C ASP A 46 1.35 -3.53 6.22
N VAL A 47 2.23 -3.15 7.15
CA VAL A 47 2.23 -1.80 7.75
C VAL A 47 2.50 -0.72 6.71
N TRP A 48 3.41 -0.95 5.77
CA TRP A 48 3.67 0.00 4.69
C TRP A 48 2.44 0.16 3.78
N SER A 49 1.82 -0.97 3.39
CA SER A 49 0.58 -0.97 2.63
C SER A 49 -0.58 -0.31 3.38
N PHE A 50 -0.63 -0.45 4.71
CA PHE A 50 -1.60 0.28 5.54
C PHE A 50 -1.40 1.80 5.46
N GLY A 51 -0.17 2.29 5.40
CA GLY A 51 0.11 3.72 5.15
C GLY A 51 -0.48 4.21 3.83
N VAL A 52 -0.39 3.40 2.76
CA VAL A 52 -1.04 3.69 1.47
C VAL A 52 -2.57 3.69 1.62
N THR A 53 -3.15 2.70 2.30
CA THR A 53 -4.59 2.67 2.57
C THR A 53 -5.06 3.88 3.38
N LEU A 54 -4.27 4.32 4.35
CA LEU A 54 -4.58 5.53 5.13
C LEU A 54 -4.56 6.77 4.23
N TRP A 55 -3.59 6.87 3.31
CA TRP A 55 -3.59 7.92 2.27
C TRP A 55 -4.85 7.88 1.40
N GLU A 56 -5.27 6.69 0.95
CA GLU A 56 -6.49 6.51 0.15
C GLU A 56 -7.74 6.96 0.93
N ILE A 57 -7.85 6.59 2.21
CA ILE A 57 -8.95 7.00 3.09
C ILE A 57 -9.01 8.53 3.22
N LEU A 58 -7.86 9.19 3.44
CA LEU A 58 -7.79 10.64 3.58
C LEU A 58 -8.14 11.38 2.29
N ASN A 59 -7.89 10.76 1.13
CA ASN A 59 -8.30 11.27 -0.18
C ASN A 59 -9.69 10.77 -0.62
N LEU A 60 -10.45 10.15 0.27
CA LEU A 60 -11.78 9.58 0.01
C LEU A 60 -11.80 8.63 -1.21
N ALA A 61 -10.68 7.94 -1.45
CA ALA A 61 -10.45 7.09 -2.61
C ALA A 61 -10.72 7.76 -3.98
N ARG A 62 -10.62 9.09 -4.06
CA ARG A 62 -10.85 9.85 -5.31
C ARG A 62 -9.65 9.81 -6.25
N HIS A 63 -8.46 9.58 -5.70
CA HIS A 63 -7.20 9.51 -6.42
C HIS A 63 -6.56 8.14 -6.23
N ARG A 64 -5.91 7.63 -7.28
CA ARG A 64 -5.13 6.40 -7.20
C ARG A 64 -3.74 6.75 -6.67
N PRO A 65 -3.18 5.96 -5.73
CA PRO A 65 -1.77 6.07 -5.38
C PRO A 65 -0.91 5.98 -6.65
N TYR A 66 -0.02 6.96 -6.84
CA TYR A 66 0.86 7.03 -8.02
C TYR A 66 0.11 7.07 -9.35
N GLU A 67 -1.02 7.79 -9.44
CA GLU A 67 -1.85 7.90 -10.66
C GLU A 67 -1.10 8.32 -11.94
N GLY A 68 0.05 8.98 -11.82
CA GLY A 68 0.90 9.37 -12.95
C GLY A 68 1.97 8.35 -13.36
N LEU A 69 2.08 7.22 -12.66
CA LEU A 69 3.07 6.17 -12.93
C LEU A 69 2.38 4.90 -13.47
N THR A 70 3.05 4.21 -14.38
CA THR A 70 2.70 2.85 -14.82
C THR A 70 3.02 1.83 -13.74
N ASP A 71 2.42 0.63 -13.86
CA ASP A 71 2.63 -0.46 -12.90
C ASP A 71 4.13 -0.87 -12.78
N LEU A 72 4.90 -0.75 -13.87
CA LEU A 72 6.35 -0.99 -13.88
C LEU A 72 7.11 0.16 -13.20
N GLU A 73 6.77 1.41 -13.50
CA GLU A 73 7.40 2.58 -12.87
C GLU A 73 7.14 2.63 -11.36
N VAL A 74 5.98 2.16 -10.88
CA VAL A 74 5.71 2.01 -9.44
C VAL A 74 6.67 1.03 -8.79
N LEU A 75 7.00 -0.07 -9.47
CA LEU A 75 7.95 -1.04 -8.96
C LEU A 75 9.39 -0.50 -8.98
N GLU A 76 9.77 0.20 -10.03
CA GLU A 76 11.06 0.91 -10.10
C GLU A 76 11.16 1.95 -8.98
N ASN A 77 10.09 2.72 -8.74
CA ASN A 77 9.99 3.63 -7.62
C ASN A 77 10.23 2.92 -6.28
N ILE A 78 9.57 1.78 -6.01
CA ILE A 78 9.83 0.98 -4.80
C ILE A 78 11.30 0.52 -4.74
N SER A 79 11.95 0.27 -5.88
CA SER A 79 13.38 -0.08 -5.92
C SER A 79 14.26 1.10 -5.51
N HIS A 80 13.94 2.33 -5.93
CA HIS A 80 14.60 3.56 -5.48
C HIS A 80 14.49 3.76 -3.95
N LEU A 81 13.34 3.44 -3.34
CA LEU A 81 13.20 3.44 -1.87
C LEU A 81 14.17 2.48 -1.18
N HIS A 82 14.37 1.30 -1.76
CA HIS A 82 15.29 0.30 -1.21
C HIS A 82 16.75 0.68 -1.46
N ALA A 83 17.06 1.33 -2.59
CA ALA A 83 18.40 1.79 -2.93
C ALA A 83 18.81 3.03 -2.12
N ASP A 84 17.87 3.91 -1.78
CA ASP A 84 18.10 5.20 -1.11
C ASP A 84 19.04 6.11 -1.90
N ASP A 85 18.78 6.16 -3.21
CA ASP A 85 19.46 7.01 -4.18
C ASP A 85 18.86 8.43 -4.26
N GLY A 86 17.77 8.69 -3.53
CA GLY A 86 17.09 9.97 -3.51
C GLY A 86 16.05 10.15 -4.62
N GLU A 87 15.88 9.16 -5.49
CA GLU A 87 14.93 9.21 -6.62
C GLU A 87 13.53 8.70 -6.24
N PHE A 88 13.33 8.27 -4.98
CA PHE A 88 12.03 7.79 -4.53
C PHE A 88 10.97 8.90 -4.54
N ILE A 89 9.92 8.68 -5.32
CA ILE A 89 8.75 9.54 -5.43
C ILE A 89 7.77 9.15 -4.31
N TYR A 90 7.52 10.09 -3.42
CA TYR A 90 6.51 9.97 -2.37
C TYR A 90 5.11 10.33 -2.87
N LEU A 91 4.08 9.79 -2.22
CA LEU A 91 2.69 10.22 -2.48
C LEU A 91 2.48 11.68 -2.06
N PRO A 92 1.62 12.45 -2.76
CA PRO A 92 1.28 13.81 -2.37
C PRO A 92 0.74 13.88 -0.95
N THR A 93 1.14 14.89 -0.18
CA THR A 93 0.67 15.09 1.19
C THR A 93 -0.85 15.30 1.23
N PRO A 94 -1.63 14.43 1.88
CA PRO A 94 -3.07 14.61 2.00
C PRO A 94 -3.40 15.76 2.97
N GLN A 95 -4.58 16.36 2.84
CA GLN A 95 -5.08 17.33 3.82
C GLN A 95 -5.51 16.60 5.09
N THR A 96 -4.66 16.63 6.11
CA THR A 96 -4.91 15.97 7.40
C THR A 96 -4.15 16.67 8.53
N THR A 97 -4.35 16.23 9.76
CA THR A 97 -3.63 16.74 10.92
C THR A 97 -2.19 16.24 10.94
N LYS A 98 -1.26 17.03 11.50
CA LYS A 98 0.17 16.71 11.53
C LYS A 98 0.45 15.31 12.09
N ASP A 99 -0.25 14.92 13.13
CA ASP A 99 -0.11 13.63 13.82
C ASP A 99 -0.51 12.43 12.96
N ILE A 100 -1.51 12.57 12.09
CA ILE A 100 -1.89 11.53 11.13
C ILE A 100 -0.86 11.45 10.01
N LEU A 101 -0.36 12.60 9.55
CA LEU A 101 0.73 12.65 8.58
C LEU A 101 2.01 12.00 9.11
N ASP A 102 2.38 12.29 10.37
CA ASP A 102 3.52 11.67 11.04
C ASP A 102 3.34 10.14 11.10
N LEU A 103 2.15 9.64 11.49
CA LEU A 103 1.86 8.21 11.51
C LEU A 103 2.06 7.56 10.12
N MET A 104 1.58 8.21 9.06
CA MET A 104 1.76 7.73 7.68
C MET A 104 3.24 7.65 7.31
N ASN A 105 4.02 8.69 7.62
CA ASN A 105 5.46 8.72 7.36
C ASN A 105 6.22 7.63 8.14
N GLU A 106 5.81 7.35 9.38
CA GLU A 106 6.37 6.24 10.17
C GLU A 106 6.05 4.87 9.55
N CYS A 107 4.87 4.70 8.94
CA CYS A 107 4.54 3.48 8.19
C CYS A 107 5.41 3.30 6.93
N TRP A 108 5.89 4.39 6.35
CA TRP A 108 6.70 4.42 5.13
C TRP A 108 8.21 4.47 5.36
N LYS A 109 8.69 4.27 6.60
CA LYS A 109 10.13 4.15 6.86
C LYS A 109 10.76 3.06 6.01
N ARG A 110 11.95 3.35 5.50
CA ARG A 110 12.75 2.41 4.71
C ARG A 110 13.00 1.13 5.50
N SER A 111 13.53 1.25 6.72
CA SER A 111 13.77 0.08 7.56
C SER A 111 12.47 -0.52 8.09
N PRO A 112 12.18 -1.81 7.86
CA PRO A 112 11.01 -2.48 8.41
C PRO A 112 10.94 -2.45 9.94
N THR A 113 12.09 -2.37 10.62
CA THR A 113 12.15 -2.35 12.10
C THR A 113 11.72 -1.01 12.69
N GLU A 114 11.86 0.08 11.94
CA GLU A 114 11.46 1.43 12.36
C GLU A 114 9.97 1.68 12.18
N ARG A 115 9.30 0.89 11.33
CA ARG A 115 7.84 1.00 11.16
C ARG A 115 7.12 0.60 12.44
N PRO A 116 6.00 1.23 12.80
CA PRO A 116 5.21 0.83 13.95
C PRO A 116 4.61 -0.58 13.76
N SER A 117 4.16 -1.18 14.85
CA SER A 117 3.30 -2.37 14.83
C SER A 117 1.83 -1.98 14.65
N PHE A 118 1.00 -2.91 14.19
CA PHE A 118 -0.45 -2.69 14.14
C PHE A 118 -1.06 -2.38 15.51
N THR A 119 -0.50 -2.93 16.59
CA THR A 119 -0.91 -2.60 17.96
C THR A 119 -0.68 -1.12 18.27
N GLU A 120 0.49 -0.58 17.93
CA GLU A 120 0.81 0.84 18.15
C GLU A 120 -0.08 1.75 17.29
N ILE A 121 -0.26 1.39 16.01
CA ILE A 121 -1.16 2.09 15.08
C ILE A 121 -2.58 2.14 15.65
N HIS A 122 -3.10 0.99 16.08
CA HIS A 122 -4.47 0.88 16.61
C HIS A 122 -4.65 1.75 17.86
N LEU A 123 -3.74 1.65 18.83
CA LEU A 123 -3.79 2.46 20.06
C LEU A 123 -3.69 3.96 19.76
N PHE A 124 -2.86 4.35 18.80
CA PHE A 124 -2.76 5.74 18.38
C PHE A 124 -4.09 6.25 17.79
N LEU A 125 -4.67 5.53 16.83
CA LEU A 125 -5.92 5.92 16.19
C LEU A 125 -7.10 5.89 17.17
N GLN A 126 -7.15 4.91 18.07
CA GLN A 126 -8.17 4.85 19.11
C GLN A 126 -8.12 6.07 20.04
N ARG A 127 -6.92 6.50 20.45
CA ARG A 127 -6.74 7.72 21.25
C ARG A 127 -7.21 8.97 20.50
N LYS A 128 -7.00 9.04 19.18
CA LYS A 128 -7.45 10.15 18.36
C LYS A 128 -8.96 10.18 18.16
N ASN A 129 -9.60 9.02 18.24
CA ASN A 129 -11.05 8.88 18.15
C ASN A 129 -11.78 9.02 19.51
N LEU A 130 -11.07 9.35 20.60
CA LEU A 130 -11.70 9.52 21.91
C LEU A 130 -12.72 10.67 21.87
N GLY A 131 -13.95 10.37 22.28
CA GLY A 131 -15.05 11.34 22.28
C GLY A 131 -15.80 11.45 20.95
N TYR A 132 -15.40 10.71 19.91
CA TYR A 132 -16.23 10.58 18.72
C TYR A 132 -17.48 9.76 19.05
N VAL A 133 -18.65 10.41 18.98
CA VAL A 133 -19.95 9.75 19.03
C VAL A 133 -20.48 9.72 17.60
N PRO A 134 -20.61 8.54 16.97
CA PRO A 134 -21.19 8.47 15.64
C PRO A 134 -22.62 9.00 15.67
N PRO A 135 -23.05 9.78 14.66
CA PRO A 135 -24.43 10.22 14.58
C PRO A 135 -25.34 8.99 14.56
N MET A 136 -26.30 8.93 15.48
CA MET A 136 -27.30 7.88 15.45
C MET A 136 -28.20 8.13 14.23
N ASN A 137 -28.17 7.21 13.28
CA ASN A 137 -28.99 7.26 12.08
C ASN A 137 -30.48 7.35 12.50
N SER A 138 -31.13 8.48 12.19
CA SER A 138 -32.58 8.69 12.32
C SER A 138 -33.29 8.44 11.01
#